data_AF-A0A3M0M7C7-F1
#
_entry.id   AF-A0A3M0M7C7-F1
#
_cell.length_a   1.000
_cell.length_b   1.000
_cell.length_c   1.000
_cell.angle_alpha   90.00
_cell.angle_beta   90.00
_cell.angle_gamma   90.00
#
_symmetry.space_group_name_H-M   'P 1'
#
loop_
_entity.id
_entity.type
_entity.pdbx_description
1 polymer ?
#
loop_
_entity_poly.entity_id
_entity_poly.type
_entity_poly.pdbx_seq_one_letter_code
_entity_poly.pdbx_strand_id
1 'polypeptide(L)'
;MKLKTVISIPVIALLAACGTSASNNPNSFRVDLDDNKLTGKYNASGFSSNEVKEVLALECKGSSLSGYGEQASADGLVAFTATCAGGNLHSAGGMTVERTENNEILVEITGADESGDLVYTRYTNGVREVAQGL
;
A
#
# COMPACT_ATOMS: atom_id res chain seq x y z
N MET A 1 -18.31 -25.09 55.54
CA MET A 1 -17.46 -25.93 54.66
C MET A 1 -17.16 -25.18 53.38
N LYS A 2 -15.87 -24.87 53.17
CA LYS A 2 -15.10 -24.53 51.95
C LYS A 2 -15.83 -23.89 50.74
N LEU A 3 -15.67 -22.57 50.59
CA LEU A 3 -15.87 -21.84 49.34
C LEU A 3 -14.61 -22.02 48.47
N LYS A 4 -14.75 -22.60 47.27
CA LYS A 4 -13.64 -22.76 46.31
C LYS A 4 -13.67 -21.60 45.32
N THR A 5 -12.81 -20.61 45.52
CA THR A 5 -12.59 -19.54 44.55
C THR A 5 -11.75 -20.08 43.39
N VAL A 6 -12.34 -20.19 42.21
CA VAL A 6 -11.63 -20.48 40.96
C VAL A 6 -11.20 -19.15 40.36
N ILE A 7 -9.90 -18.84 40.43
CA ILE A 7 -9.31 -17.68 39.79
C ILE A 7 -9.09 -18.06 38.31
N SER A 8 -9.97 -17.57 37.44
CA SER A 8 -9.83 -17.70 35.98
C SER A 8 -8.90 -16.60 35.49
N ILE A 9 -7.78 -16.98 34.87
CA ILE A 9 -6.80 -16.07 34.27
C ILE A 9 -7.30 -15.72 32.86
N PRO A 10 -7.56 -14.44 32.53
CA PRO A 10 -7.82 -14.06 31.16
C PRO A 10 -6.50 -14.11 30.36
N VAL A 11 -6.44 -15.00 29.37
CA VAL A 11 -5.39 -15.00 28.35
C VAL A 11 -5.61 -13.77 27.47
N ILE A 12 -4.80 -12.73 27.67
CA ILE A 12 -4.72 -11.58 26.79
C ILE A 12 -4.01 -12.02 25.52
N ALA A 13 -4.77 -12.24 24.45
CA ALA A 13 -4.25 -12.40 23.10
C ALA A 13 -3.71 -11.03 22.63
N LEU A 14 -2.42 -10.81 22.83
CA LEU A 14 -1.68 -9.78 22.09
C LEU A 14 -1.59 -10.25 20.64
N LEU A 15 -2.60 -9.92 19.82
CA LEU A 15 -2.40 -9.91 18.37
C LEU A 15 -1.35 -8.84 18.10
N ALA A 16 -0.14 -9.31 17.81
CA ALA A 16 0.95 -8.49 17.32
C ALA A 16 0.45 -7.66 16.15
N ALA A 17 0.47 -6.34 16.34
CA ALA A 17 0.28 -5.40 15.25
C ALA A 17 1.30 -5.76 14.16
N CYS A 18 0.82 -6.25 13.01
CA CYS A 18 1.60 -6.24 11.79
C CYS A 18 1.69 -4.78 11.36
N GLY A 19 2.56 -4.03 12.01
CA GLY A 19 2.84 -2.65 11.65
C GLY A 19 3.51 -2.67 10.29
N THR A 20 2.79 -2.24 9.24
CA THR A 20 3.40 -1.92 7.96
C THR A 20 4.48 -0.88 8.25
N SER A 21 5.73 -1.33 8.25
CA SER A 21 6.85 -0.45 8.54
C SER A 21 7.04 0.38 7.29
N ALA A 22 6.58 1.64 7.33
CA ALA A 22 6.98 2.62 6.34
C ALA A 22 8.51 2.67 6.37
N SER A 23 9.12 2.24 5.26
CA SER A 23 10.57 2.25 5.14
C SER A 23 11.03 3.70 5.00
N ASN A 24 12.01 4.12 5.79
CA ASN A 24 12.66 5.43 5.58
C ASN A 24 13.61 5.41 4.35
N ASN A 25 13.59 4.32 3.57
CA ASN A 25 14.35 4.17 2.35
C ASN A 25 13.91 5.23 1.32
N PRO A 26 14.83 6.09 0.83
CA PRO A 26 14.50 7.05 -0.22
C PRO A 26 14.03 6.36 -1.51
N ASN A 27 14.45 5.13 -1.76
CA ASN A 27 14.20 4.43 -3.00
C ASN A 27 12.95 3.56 -2.98
N SER A 28 12.20 3.45 -1.87
CA SER A 28 10.97 2.67 -1.89
C SER A 28 9.90 3.13 -0.92
N PHE A 29 8.65 2.83 -1.27
CA PHE A 29 7.51 3.00 -0.39
C PHE A 29 6.45 1.93 -0.64
N ARG A 30 5.50 1.84 0.30
CA ARG A 30 4.34 0.95 0.22
C ARG A 30 3.06 1.75 0.22
N VAL A 31 2.07 1.18 -0.45
CA VAL A 31 0.70 1.67 -0.53
C VAL A 31 -0.22 0.55 -0.04
N ASP A 32 -1.02 0.84 0.96
CA ASP A 32 -2.13 0.01 1.38
C ASP A 32 -3.34 0.32 0.48
N LEU A 33 -3.94 -0.73 -0.07
CA LEU A 33 -5.12 -0.68 -0.92
C LEU A 33 -6.33 -1.12 -0.11
N ASP A 34 -7.31 -0.24 0.05
CA ASP A 34 -8.53 -0.50 0.83
C ASP A 34 -9.74 0.11 0.12
N ASP A 35 -10.55 -0.73 -0.51
CA ASP A 35 -11.76 -0.41 -1.31
C ASP A 35 -11.55 0.66 -2.39
N ASN A 36 -11.55 1.94 -1.99
CA ASN A 36 -11.40 3.10 -2.86
C ASN A 36 -10.37 4.11 -2.35
N LYS A 37 -9.57 3.70 -1.36
CA LYS A 37 -8.59 4.53 -0.71
C LYS A 37 -7.21 3.91 -0.89
N LEU A 38 -6.27 4.78 -1.24
CA LEU A 38 -4.85 4.45 -1.34
C LEU A 38 -4.15 5.24 -0.25
N THR A 39 -3.47 4.56 0.66
CA THR A 39 -2.74 5.21 1.76
C THR A 39 -1.32 4.71 1.84
N GLY A 40 -0.42 5.58 2.27
CA GLY A 40 0.96 5.19 2.50
C GLY A 40 1.80 6.36 2.95
N LYS A 41 3.11 6.14 2.96
CA LYS A 41 4.10 7.18 3.23
C LYS A 41 5.28 7.02 2.29
N TYR A 42 5.83 8.11 1.78
CA TYR A 42 7.05 8.09 0.96
C TYR A 42 8.08 9.07 1.50
N ASN A 43 9.35 8.83 1.14
CA ASN A 43 10.44 9.73 1.46
C ASN A 43 10.62 10.77 0.33
N ALA A 44 10.40 12.05 0.64
CA ALA A 44 10.45 13.14 -0.34
C ALA A 44 11.84 13.40 -0.96
N SER A 45 12.90 12.77 -0.42
CA SER A 45 14.24 12.83 -1.03
C SER A 45 14.41 11.91 -2.23
N GLY A 46 13.56 10.90 -2.40
CA GLY A 46 13.63 9.95 -3.53
C GLY A 46 12.38 9.88 -4.41
N PHE A 47 11.25 10.46 -3.97
CA PHE A 47 10.05 10.60 -4.78
C PHE A 47 9.43 11.99 -4.64
N SER A 48 8.98 12.55 -5.76
CA SER A 48 8.15 13.75 -5.79
C SER A 48 6.67 13.43 -5.66
N SER A 49 5.88 14.41 -5.22
CA SER A 49 4.41 14.31 -5.15
C SER A 49 3.78 13.90 -6.49
N ASN A 50 4.31 14.41 -7.60
CA ASN A 50 3.79 14.08 -8.92
C ASN A 50 4.10 12.63 -9.33
N GLU A 51 5.31 12.14 -9.08
CA GLU A 51 5.64 10.73 -9.33
C GLU A 51 4.76 9.80 -8.49
N VAL A 52 4.51 10.14 -7.22
CA VAL A 52 3.60 9.37 -6.37
C VAL A 52 2.19 9.36 -6.96
N LYS A 53 1.65 10.50 -7.40
CA LYS A 53 0.32 10.54 -8.05
C LYS A 53 0.25 9.70 -9.32
N GLU A 54 1.27 9.77 -10.17
CA GLU A 54 1.34 9.01 -11.42
C GLU A 54 1.36 7.51 -11.14
N VAL A 55 2.13 7.07 -10.15
CA VAL A 55 2.19 5.66 -9.74
C VAL A 55 0.86 5.21 -9.12
N LEU A 56 0.25 6.00 -8.25
CA LEU A 56 -1.05 5.67 -7.66
C LEU A 56 -2.16 5.60 -8.70
N ALA A 57 -2.10 6.40 -9.77
CA ALA A 57 -3.06 6.34 -10.85
C ALA A 57 -3.05 4.99 -11.59
N LEU A 58 -1.96 4.22 -11.53
CA LEU A 58 -1.92 2.86 -12.11
C LEU A 58 -2.92 1.91 -11.46
N GLU A 59 -3.32 2.17 -10.21
CA GLU A 59 -4.31 1.39 -9.47
C GLU A 59 -5.76 1.85 -9.72
N CYS A 60 -5.95 2.95 -10.45
CA CYS A 60 -7.27 3.51 -10.67
C CYS A 60 -7.87 3.03 -11.99
N LYS A 61 -9.15 2.64 -11.95
CA LYS A 61 -9.95 2.45 -13.17
C LYS A 61 -9.96 3.75 -13.97
N GLY A 62 -9.47 3.71 -15.21
CA GLY A 62 -9.32 4.88 -16.07
C GLY A 62 -8.11 5.77 -15.76
N SER A 63 -7.16 5.28 -14.95
CA SER A 63 -5.88 5.94 -14.65
C SER A 63 -6.01 7.36 -14.10
N SER A 64 -7.00 7.58 -13.24
CA SER A 64 -7.32 8.92 -12.73
C SER A 64 -7.67 8.93 -11.25
N LEU A 65 -7.06 9.86 -10.52
CA LEU A 65 -7.35 10.17 -9.12
C LEU A 65 -8.44 11.25 -9.04
N SER A 66 -9.44 11.03 -8.19
CA SER A 66 -10.45 12.05 -7.83
C SER A 66 -9.99 12.92 -6.66
N GLY A 67 -9.06 12.43 -5.84
CA GLY A 67 -8.52 13.15 -4.70
C GLY A 67 -7.11 12.70 -4.36
N TYR A 68 -6.31 13.65 -3.89
CA TYR A 68 -4.95 13.41 -3.40
C TYR A 68 -4.60 14.44 -2.33
N GLY A 69 -4.11 13.98 -1.18
CA GLY A 69 -3.67 14.82 -0.08
C GLY A 69 -2.39 14.28 0.56
N GLU A 70 -1.53 15.19 0.99
CA GLU A 70 -0.26 14.91 1.65
C GLU A 70 -0.19 15.62 2.99
N GLN A 71 0.51 15.00 3.93
CA GLN A 71 0.82 15.57 5.23
C GLN A 71 2.24 15.16 5.62
N ALA A 72 3.04 16.13 6.07
CA ALA A 72 4.32 15.80 6.70
C ALA A 72 4.06 14.94 7.95
N SER A 73 4.84 13.87 8.10
CA SER A 73 4.75 12.96 9.22
C SER A 73 5.93 13.16 10.17
N ALA A 74 5.75 12.83 11.45
CA ALA A 74 6.74 13.09 12.51
C ALA A 74 8.06 12.31 12.32
N ASP A 75 8.04 11.26 11.50
CA ASP A 75 9.19 10.44 11.12
C ASP A 75 9.99 11.03 9.94
N GLY A 76 9.61 12.20 9.44
CA GLY A 76 10.28 12.87 8.31
C GLY A 76 9.81 12.38 6.94
N LEU A 77 8.81 11.49 6.89
CA LEU A 77 8.17 11.04 5.66
C LEU A 77 6.98 11.93 5.29
N VAL A 78 6.49 11.79 4.07
CA VAL A 78 5.24 12.40 3.61
C VAL A 78 4.18 11.31 3.58
N ALA A 79 3.21 11.41 4.48
CA ALA A 79 2.02 10.57 4.46
C ALA A 79 1.07 11.06 3.38
N PHE A 80 0.45 10.15 2.65
CA PHE A 80 -0.52 10.49 1.62
C PHE A 80 -1.82 9.70 1.78
N THR A 81 -2.87 10.28 1.20
CA THR A 81 -4.14 9.62 0.95
C THR A 81 -4.58 9.99 -0.46
N ALA A 82 -5.01 9.01 -1.23
CA ALA A 82 -5.58 9.22 -2.55
C ALA A 82 -6.88 8.43 -2.73
N THR A 83 -7.68 8.86 -3.69
CA THR A 83 -8.96 8.22 -4.06
C THR A 83 -9.02 8.13 -5.57
N CYS A 84 -9.43 6.98 -6.09
CA CYS A 84 -9.60 6.77 -7.52
C CYS A 84 -10.94 7.34 -8.00
N ALA A 85 -10.96 7.95 -9.20
CA ALA A 85 -12.19 8.50 -9.78
C ALA A 85 -13.17 7.40 -10.23
N GLY A 86 -12.66 6.30 -10.77
CA GLY A 86 -13.44 5.16 -11.24
C GLY A 86 -13.49 3.97 -10.28
N GLY A 87 -12.98 4.10 -9.07
CA GLY A 87 -12.67 2.98 -8.19
C GLY A 87 -11.27 2.39 -8.42
N ASN A 88 -10.83 1.56 -7.48
CA ASN A 88 -9.58 0.81 -7.58
C ASN A 88 -9.72 -0.36 -8.58
N LEU A 89 -8.61 -0.83 -9.13
CA LEU A 89 -8.54 -2.06 -9.92
C LEU A 89 -8.61 -3.30 -9.02
N HIS A 90 -8.06 -3.19 -7.81
CA HIS A 90 -8.06 -4.21 -6.77
C HIS A 90 -8.84 -3.71 -5.54
N SER A 91 -9.67 -4.58 -4.97
CA SER A 91 -10.55 -4.24 -3.84
C SER A 91 -9.79 -4.12 -2.51
N ALA A 92 -8.73 -4.90 -2.34
CA ALA A 92 -7.83 -4.81 -1.19
C ALA A 92 -6.46 -5.37 -1.56
N GLY A 93 -5.42 -4.97 -0.84
CA GLY A 93 -4.07 -5.48 -1.06
C GLY A 93 -2.97 -4.49 -0.73
N GLY A 94 -1.82 -4.67 -1.38
CA GLY A 94 -0.66 -3.81 -1.22
C GLY A 94 0.04 -3.57 -2.54
N MET A 95 0.54 -2.35 -2.71
CA MET A 95 1.46 -1.97 -3.77
C MET A 95 2.81 -1.62 -3.15
N THR A 96 3.88 -2.12 -3.74
CA THR A 96 5.25 -1.70 -3.46
C THR A 96 5.78 -0.91 -4.63
N VAL A 97 6.42 0.21 -4.35
CA VAL A 97 7.04 1.08 -5.33
C VAL A 97 8.52 1.16 -5.00
N GLU A 98 9.38 0.88 -5.98
CA GLU A 98 10.82 0.92 -5.84
C GLU A 98 11.46 1.68 -7.01
N ARG A 99 12.45 2.50 -6.70
CA ARG A 99 13.36 3.08 -7.67
C ARG A 99 14.62 2.21 -7.74
N THR A 100 14.84 1.59 -8.89
CA THR A 100 15.98 0.68 -9.11
C THR A 100 17.30 1.45 -9.22
N GLU A 101 18.42 0.74 -9.23
CA GLU A 101 19.75 1.33 -9.46
C GLU A 101 19.87 2.04 -10.83
N ASN A 102 19.05 1.64 -11.80
CA ASN A 102 18.97 2.27 -13.13
C ASN A 102 18.02 3.48 -13.16
N ASN A 103 17.51 3.92 -12.01
CA ASN A 103 16.53 5.00 -11.87
C ASN A 103 15.20 4.69 -12.58
N GLU A 104 14.83 3.40 -12.68
CA GLU A 104 13.53 2.97 -13.16
C GLU A 104 12.55 2.84 -11.98
N ILE A 105 11.28 3.14 -12.21
CA ILE A 105 10.22 2.93 -11.21
C ILE A 105 9.60 1.56 -11.45
N LEU A 106 9.87 0.64 -10.53
CA LEU A 106 9.23 -0.66 -10.43
C LEU A 106 8.02 -0.55 -9.49
N VAL A 107 6.86 -1.00 -9.98
CA VAL A 107 5.63 -1.07 -9.19
C VAL A 107 5.15 -2.52 -9.17
N GLU A 108 4.96 -3.06 -7.99
CA GLU A 108 4.45 -4.42 -7.79
C GLU A 108 3.19 -4.35 -6.95
N ILE A 109 2.12 -4.98 -7.42
CA ILE A 109 0.81 -4.95 -6.79
C ILE A 109 0.38 -6.38 -6.54
N THR A 110 0.01 -6.68 -5.31
CA THR A 110 -0.69 -7.90 -4.94
C THR A 110 -2.01 -7.51 -4.31
N GLY A 111 -3.12 -7.88 -4.95
CA GLY A 111 -4.45 -7.51 -4.49
C GLY A 111 -5.52 -8.49 -4.94
N ALA A 112 -6.71 -8.34 -4.38
CA ALA A 112 -7.90 -9.10 -4.77
C ALA A 112 -8.61 -8.43 -5.94
N ASP A 113 -8.89 -9.17 -7.01
CA ASP A 113 -9.69 -8.70 -8.14
C ASP A 113 -11.19 -8.62 -7.78
N GLU A 114 -12.04 -8.31 -8.77
CA GLU A 114 -13.50 -8.19 -8.57
C GLU A 114 -14.18 -9.52 -8.20
N SER A 115 -13.54 -10.66 -8.48
CA SER A 115 -14.02 -12.01 -8.11
C SER A 115 -13.55 -12.41 -6.70
N GLY A 116 -12.61 -11.65 -6.12
CA GLY A 116 -11.96 -11.96 -4.86
C GLY A 116 -10.71 -12.84 -5.02
N ASP A 117 -10.25 -13.08 -6.26
CA ASP A 117 -9.05 -13.85 -6.53
C ASP A 117 -7.80 -12.99 -6.31
N LEU A 118 -6.75 -13.60 -5.73
CA LEU A 118 -5.47 -12.92 -5.57
C LEU A 118 -4.74 -12.84 -6.91
N VAL A 119 -4.46 -11.62 -7.34
CA VAL A 119 -3.72 -11.32 -8.56
C VAL A 119 -2.44 -10.55 -8.23
N TYR A 120 -1.41 -10.81 -9.03
CA TYR A 120 -0.16 -10.07 -9.00
C TYR A 120 0.00 -9.31 -10.32
N THR A 121 0.33 -8.02 -10.21
CA THR A 121 0.59 -7.16 -11.36
C THR A 121 1.90 -6.41 -11.15
N ARG A 122 2.70 -6.29 -12.22
CA ARG A 122 3.97 -5.57 -12.22
C ARG A 122 3.98 -4.50 -13.31
N TYR A 123 4.55 -3.35 -13.00
CA TYR A 123 4.83 -2.27 -13.95
C TYR A 123 6.28 -1.84 -13.85
N THR A 124 6.88 -1.53 -14.99
CA THR A 124 8.19 -0.88 -15.07
C THR A 124 8.01 0.44 -15.82
N ASN A 125 8.34 1.56 -15.19
CA ASN A 125 8.13 2.92 -15.71
C ASN A 125 6.69 3.15 -16.24
N GLY A 126 5.70 2.63 -15.50
CA GLY A 126 4.28 2.76 -15.86
C GLY A 126 3.79 1.81 -16.95
N VAL A 127 4.65 0.95 -17.52
CA VAL A 127 4.26 -0.06 -18.51
C VAL A 127 3.98 -1.38 -17.80
N ARG A 128 2.77 -1.92 -17.96
CA ARG A 128 2.39 -3.22 -17.39
C ARG A 128 3.21 -4.34 -18.03
N GLU A 129 3.90 -5.10 -17.20
CA GLU A 129 4.56 -6.32 -17.64
C GLU A 129 3.51 -7.42 -17.77
N VAL A 130 3.42 -8.02 -18.96
CA VAL A 130 2.55 -9.17 -19.17
C VAL A 130 3.24 -10.36 -18.52
N ALA A 131 2.63 -10.95 -17.48
CA ALA A 131 3.11 -12.20 -16.91
C ALA A 131 3.19 -13.24 -18.04
N GLN A 132 4.41 -13.62 -18.43
CA GLN A 132 4.60 -14.84 -19.19
C GLN A 132 4.19 -15.96 -18.24
N GLY A 133 3.12 -16.67 -18.58
CA GLY A 133 2.56 -17.72 -17.73
C GLY A 133 3.62 -18.71 -17.27
N LEU A 134 3.50 -19.14 -16.01
CA LEU A 134 4.24 -20.28 -15.48
C LEU A 134 3.91 -21.56 -16.26
#